data_AF-A0A2H0XBJ8-F1
#
_entry.id   AF-A0A2H0XBJ8-F1
#
_cell.length_a   1.000
_cell.length_b   1.000
_cell.length_c   1.000
_cell.angle_alpha   90.00
_cell.angle_beta   90.00
_cell.angle_gamma   90.00
#
_symmetry.space_group_name_H-M   'P 1'
#
loop_
_entity.id
_entity.type
_entity.pdbx_description
1 polymer ?
#
loop_
_entity_poly.entity_id
_entity_poly.type
_entity_poly.pdbx_seq_one_letter_code
_entity_poly.pdbx_strand_id
1 'polypeptide(L)'
;MLLTPHVFVGLAVAKVIPNPLIAVPLSLVLHFLGDKVPHWDFYSNTSKEKRLTGWRPVAVMADFGLGIAVGLTFTLYALWLKNDPSLAIRYFLCGIASVLPDALETPHIFTDTKYNWVEKLTQVQKKLQTQAPLPWGILTQVVIVAVCLLVAIS
;
A
#
# COMPACT_ATOMS: atom_id res chain seq x y z
N MET A 1 2.30 3.94 -5.57
CA MET A 1 1.19 3.42 -6.40
C MET A 1 -0.10 3.57 -5.61
N LEU A 2 -1.23 2.99 -6.04
CA LEU A 2 -2.41 2.95 -5.19
C LEU A 2 -2.13 2.12 -3.92
N LEU A 3 -2.84 2.40 -2.83
CA LEU A 3 -2.65 1.76 -1.54
C LEU A 3 -3.07 0.28 -1.59
N THR A 4 -4.16 -0.03 -2.30
CA THR A 4 -4.67 -1.41 -2.41
C THR A 4 -3.64 -2.40 -3.00
N PRO A 5 -2.96 -2.10 -4.12
CA PRO A 5 -1.83 -2.90 -4.60
C PRO A 5 -0.71 -3.14 -3.58
N HIS A 6 -0.33 -2.13 -2.78
CA HIS A 6 0.66 -2.32 -1.72
C HIS A 6 0.19 -3.34 -0.68
N VAL A 7 -1.09 -3.30 -0.29
CA VAL A 7 -1.66 -4.31 0.62
C VAL A 7 -1.53 -5.71 0.03
N PHE A 8 -1.85 -5.91 -1.25
CA PHE A 8 -1.68 -7.22 -1.89
C PHE A 8 -0.22 -7.70 -1.87
N VAL A 9 0.75 -6.82 -2.09
CA VAL A 9 2.18 -7.15 -1.96
C VAL A 9 2.50 -7.61 -0.53
N GLY A 10 2.04 -6.87 0.48
CA GLY A 10 2.21 -7.25 1.89
C GLY A 10 1.58 -8.61 2.22
N LEU A 11 0.39 -8.90 1.68
CA LEU A 11 -0.27 -10.19 1.84
C LEU A 11 0.53 -11.33 1.18
N ALA A 12 1.05 -11.13 -0.03
CA ALA A 12 1.89 -12.12 -0.70
C ALA A 12 3.18 -12.42 0.10
N VAL A 13 3.81 -11.39 0.66
CA VAL A 13 4.99 -11.55 1.54
C VAL A 13 4.64 -12.36 2.79
N ALA A 14 3.54 -12.00 3.47
CA ALA A 14 3.08 -12.70 4.66
C ALA A 14 2.84 -14.19 4.40
N LYS A 15 2.32 -14.54 3.21
CA LYS A 15 2.12 -15.93 2.82
C LYS A 15 3.43 -16.68 2.61
N VAL A 16 4.38 -16.07 1.89
CA VAL A 16 5.63 -16.73 1.48
C VAL A 16 6.67 -16.78 2.60
N ILE A 17 6.67 -15.80 3.52
CA ILE A 17 7.67 -15.67 4.58
C ILE A 17 7.05 -16.02 5.95
N PRO A 18 7.39 -17.18 6.55
CA PRO A 18 6.85 -17.62 7.84
C PRO A 18 7.25 -16.77 9.03
N ASN A 19 8.46 -16.19 9.00
CA ASN A 19 8.96 -15.42 10.13
C ASN A 19 8.46 -13.96 10.05
N PRO A 20 7.59 -13.50 10.98
CA PRO A 20 7.07 -12.13 10.97
C PRO A 20 8.16 -11.08 11.15
N LEU A 21 9.26 -11.41 11.85
CA LEU A 21 10.40 -10.50 12.02
C LEU A 21 11.12 -10.21 10.70
N ILE A 22 10.92 -11.04 9.67
CA ILE A 22 11.43 -10.83 8.31
C ILE A 22 10.33 -10.30 7.41
N ALA A 23 9.12 -10.89 7.47
CA ALA A 23 8.01 -10.57 6.60
C ALA A 23 7.54 -9.10 6.74
N VAL A 24 7.47 -8.58 7.97
CA VAL A 24 6.98 -7.22 8.24
C VAL A 24 7.97 -6.16 7.73
N PRO A 25 9.28 -6.21 8.07
CA PRO A 25 10.25 -5.28 7.48
C PRO A 25 10.34 -5.40 5.96
N LEU A 26 10.27 -6.63 5.41
CA LEU A 26 10.31 -6.83 3.97
C LEU A 26 9.09 -6.19 3.28
N SER A 27 7.90 -6.27 3.88
CA SER A 27 6.69 -5.62 3.35
C SER A 27 6.84 -4.09 3.30
N LEU A 28 7.47 -3.50 4.33
CA LEU A 28 7.79 -2.07 4.34
C LEU A 28 8.83 -1.71 3.26
N VAL A 29 9.85 -2.53 3.04
CA VAL A 29 10.84 -2.29 1.97
C VAL A 29 10.20 -2.42 0.59
N LEU A 30 9.33 -3.42 0.41
CA LEU A 30 8.63 -3.67 -0.85
C LEU A 30 7.59 -2.61 -1.16
N HIS A 31 7.11 -1.82 -0.19
CA HIS A 31 6.37 -0.59 -0.48
C HIS A 31 7.19 0.32 -1.42
N PHE A 32 8.42 0.68 -1.01
CA PHE A 32 9.29 1.56 -1.80
C PHE A 32 9.74 0.95 -3.13
N LEU A 33 9.93 -0.37 -3.18
CA LEU A 33 10.24 -1.06 -4.44
C LEU A 33 9.03 -1.14 -5.36
N GLY A 34 7.83 -1.30 -4.80
CA GLY A 34 6.58 -1.20 -5.53
C GLY A 34 6.45 0.18 -6.20
N ASP A 35 6.78 1.25 -5.49
CA ASP A 35 6.75 2.60 -6.05
C ASP A 35 7.66 2.80 -7.26
N LYS A 36 8.71 1.98 -7.42
CA LYS A 36 9.54 2.00 -8.64
C LYS A 36 8.89 1.36 -9.85
N VAL A 37 7.86 0.54 -9.68
CA VAL A 37 7.11 -0.04 -10.80
C VAL A 37 6.31 1.08 -11.45
N PRO A 38 6.30 1.21 -12.81
CA PRO A 38 5.50 2.22 -13.49
C PRO A 38 4.03 2.14 -13.05
N HIS A 39 3.50 3.20 -12.45
CA HIS A 39 2.15 3.19 -11.88
C HIS A 39 1.45 4.54 -12.01
N TRP A 40 0.14 4.55 -11.76
CA TRP A 40 -0.68 5.76 -11.68
C TRP A 40 -1.31 5.88 -10.30
N ASP A 41 -1.45 7.10 -9.79
CA ASP A 41 -2.16 7.39 -8.55
C ASP A 41 -2.94 8.72 -8.65
N PHE A 42 -3.76 9.02 -7.63
CA PHE A 42 -4.64 10.18 -7.64
C PHE A 42 -3.93 11.53 -7.42
N TYR A 43 -2.75 11.55 -6.81
CA TYR A 43 -2.10 12.76 -6.29
C TYR A 43 -0.82 13.14 -7.05
N SER A 44 -0.17 12.23 -7.73
CA SER A 44 1.02 12.49 -8.52
C SER A 44 0.77 13.46 -9.67
N ASN A 45 1.72 14.38 -9.89
CA ASN A 45 1.62 15.44 -10.88
C ASN A 45 0.36 16.34 -10.76
N THR A 46 -0.19 16.50 -9.54
CA THR A 46 -1.31 17.41 -9.25
C THR A 46 -0.91 18.55 -8.32
N SER A 47 -1.64 19.66 -8.37
CA SER A 47 -1.45 20.81 -7.47
C SER A 47 -1.96 20.50 -6.05
N LYS A 48 -1.44 21.21 -5.03
CA LYS A 48 -1.90 21.09 -3.63
C LYS A 48 -3.42 21.27 -3.51
N GLU A 49 -3.98 22.25 -4.22
CA GLU A 49 -5.43 22.49 -4.26
C GLU A 49 -6.22 21.24 -4.70
N LYS A 50 -5.82 20.59 -5.80
CA LYS A 50 -6.48 19.36 -6.29
C LYS A 50 -6.35 18.17 -5.35
N ARG A 51 -5.37 18.18 -4.44
CA ARG A 51 -5.18 17.14 -3.41
C ARG A 51 -5.99 17.42 -2.15
N LEU A 52 -6.55 18.62 -2.00
CA LEU A 52 -7.33 19.02 -0.84
C LEU A 52 -8.82 19.16 -1.14
N THR A 53 -9.19 19.41 -2.40
CA THR A 53 -10.58 19.66 -2.81
C THR A 53 -11.03 18.75 -3.95
N GLY A 54 -12.35 18.63 -4.12
CA GLY A 54 -12.97 17.84 -5.19
C GLY A 54 -12.97 16.34 -4.90
N TRP A 55 -12.88 15.53 -5.96
CA TRP A 55 -13.09 14.07 -5.88
C TRP A 55 -11.85 13.27 -5.50
N ARG A 56 -10.63 13.83 -5.69
CA ARG A 56 -9.38 13.08 -5.45
C ARG A 56 -9.16 12.68 -4.00
N PRO A 57 -9.41 13.55 -2.99
CA PRO A 57 -9.34 13.13 -1.59
C PRO A 57 -10.27 11.96 -1.28
N VAL A 58 -11.50 12.03 -1.80
CA VAL A 58 -12.49 10.96 -1.64
C VAL A 58 -12.01 9.67 -2.28
N ALA A 59 -11.40 9.73 -3.47
CA ALA A 59 -10.85 8.56 -4.16
C ALA A 59 -9.65 7.94 -3.42
N VAL A 60 -8.75 8.74 -2.87
CA VAL A 60 -7.64 8.26 -2.02
C VAL A 60 -8.16 7.61 -0.75
N MET A 61 -9.15 8.23 -0.08
CA MET A 61 -9.78 7.64 1.11
C MET A 61 -10.53 6.35 0.77
N ALA A 62 -11.19 6.27 -0.39
CA ALA A 62 -11.86 5.07 -0.85
C ALA A 62 -10.87 3.94 -1.15
N ASP A 63 -9.74 4.23 -1.80
CA ASP A 63 -8.67 3.25 -2.04
C ASP A 63 -8.00 2.81 -0.74
N PHE A 64 -7.77 3.72 0.20
CA PHE A 64 -7.28 3.36 1.53
C PHE A 64 -8.26 2.45 2.28
N GLY A 65 -9.55 2.78 2.25
CA GLY A 65 -10.61 1.95 2.82
C GLY A 65 -10.70 0.57 2.16
N LEU A 66 -10.54 0.50 0.83
CA LEU A 66 -10.47 -0.76 0.10
C LEU A 66 -9.25 -1.59 0.52
N GLY A 67 -8.08 -0.97 0.66
CA GLY A 67 -6.88 -1.62 1.17
C GLY A 67 -7.08 -2.21 2.57
N ILE A 68 -7.69 -1.45 3.48
CA ILE A 68 -8.05 -1.94 4.83
C ILE A 68 -9.01 -3.13 4.73
N ALA A 69 -10.07 -3.02 3.92
CA ALA A 69 -11.04 -4.10 3.74
C ALA A 69 -10.40 -5.37 3.20
N VAL A 70 -9.50 -5.26 2.21
CA VAL A 70 -8.72 -6.38 1.66
C VAL A 70 -7.84 -7.01 2.75
N GLY A 71 -7.05 -6.20 3.46
CA GLY A 71 -6.17 -6.69 4.53
C GLY A 71 -6.94 -7.43 5.62
N LEU A 72 -8.02 -6.84 6.12
CA LEU A 72 -8.90 -7.46 7.12
C LEU A 72 -9.56 -8.74 6.59
N THR A 73 -10.01 -8.75 5.33
CA THR A 73 -10.60 -9.96 4.72
C THR A 73 -9.62 -11.12 4.75
N PHE A 74 -8.35 -10.90 4.38
CA PHE A 74 -7.33 -11.94 4.42
C PHE A 74 -6.96 -12.37 5.84
N THR A 75 -6.86 -11.42 6.78
CA THR A 75 -6.64 -11.73 8.20
C THR A 75 -7.76 -12.62 8.76
N LEU A 76 -9.02 -12.25 8.51
CA LEU A 76 -10.18 -13.02 8.99
C LEU A 76 -10.32 -14.36 8.27
N TYR A 77 -10.01 -14.41 6.97
CA TYR A 77 -9.93 -15.66 6.22
C TYR A 77 -8.91 -16.64 6.81
N ALA A 78 -7.70 -16.17 7.11
CA ALA A 78 -6.68 -17.00 7.75
C ALA A 78 -7.11 -17.45 9.15
N LEU A 79 -7.71 -16.55 9.93
CA LEU A 79 -8.11 -16.84 11.30
C LEU A 79 -9.27 -17.82 11.38
N TRP A 80 -10.33 -17.62 10.59
CA TRP A 80 -11.60 -18.34 10.74
C TRP A 80 -11.79 -19.47 9.73
N LEU A 81 -11.36 -19.29 8.48
CA LEU A 81 -11.54 -20.33 7.44
C LEU A 81 -10.36 -21.29 7.37
N LYS A 82 -9.12 -20.80 7.56
CA LYS A 82 -7.92 -21.65 7.59
C LYS A 82 -7.54 -22.14 8.99
N ASN A 83 -8.12 -21.55 10.03
CA ASN A 83 -7.77 -21.82 11.43
C ASN A 83 -6.25 -21.69 11.69
N ASP A 84 -5.61 -20.70 11.06
CA ASP A 84 -4.18 -20.41 11.14
C ASP A 84 -3.96 -18.99 11.73
N PRO A 85 -3.94 -18.87 13.07
CA PRO A 85 -3.74 -17.58 13.73
C PRO A 85 -2.35 -16.99 13.45
N SER A 86 -1.34 -17.82 13.18
CA SER A 86 0.00 -17.33 12.82
C SER A 86 0.03 -16.66 11.45
N LEU A 87 -0.68 -17.21 10.47
CA LEU A 87 -0.86 -16.56 9.17
C LEU A 87 -1.74 -15.29 9.29
N ALA A 88 -2.80 -15.33 10.09
CA ALA A 88 -3.66 -14.17 10.32
C ALA A 88 -2.88 -12.96 10.87
N ILE A 89 -2.02 -13.18 11.87
CA ILE A 89 -1.14 -12.15 12.43
C ILE A 89 -0.18 -11.62 11.34
N ARG A 90 0.40 -12.50 10.52
CA ARG A 90 1.28 -12.09 9.42
C ARG A 90 0.54 -11.23 8.38
N TYR A 91 -0.65 -11.63 7.94
CA TYR A 91 -1.46 -10.83 7.02
C TYR A 91 -1.79 -9.46 7.59
N PHE A 92 -2.17 -9.39 8.87
CA PHE A 92 -2.47 -8.13 9.54
C PHE A 92 -1.26 -7.20 9.58
N LEU A 93 -0.12 -7.69 10.10
CA LEU A 93 1.07 -6.86 10.28
C LEU A 93 1.72 -6.47 8.95
N CYS A 94 1.81 -7.38 7.99
CA CYS A 94 2.39 -7.09 6.67
C CYS A 94 1.47 -6.17 5.84
N GLY A 95 0.15 -6.35 5.93
CA GLY A 95 -0.83 -5.45 5.33
C GLY A 95 -0.65 -4.02 5.82
N ILE A 96 -0.56 -3.82 7.15
CA ILE A 96 -0.28 -2.49 7.73
C ILE A 96 1.08 -1.96 7.29
N ALA A 97 2.14 -2.76 7.40
CA ALA A 97 3.50 -2.32 7.07
C ALA A 97 3.64 -1.89 5.61
N SER A 98 2.92 -2.52 4.69
CA SER A 98 2.96 -2.22 3.25
C SER A 98 2.39 -0.85 2.86
N VAL A 99 1.50 -0.28 3.68
CA VAL A 99 0.88 1.05 3.45
C VAL A 99 1.29 2.09 4.47
N LEU A 100 2.10 1.71 5.46
CA LEU A 100 2.53 2.59 6.54
C LEU A 100 3.19 3.88 6.02
N PRO A 101 4.08 3.88 5.01
CA PRO A 101 4.69 5.11 4.53
C PRO A 101 3.65 6.14 4.03
N ASP A 102 2.67 5.71 3.23
CA ASP A 102 1.61 6.58 2.70
C ASP A 102 0.70 7.13 3.82
N ALA A 103 0.37 6.29 4.79
CA ALA A 103 -0.42 6.70 5.94
C ALA A 103 0.32 7.77 6.78
N LEU A 104 1.64 7.67 6.91
CA LEU A 104 2.46 8.65 7.63
C LEU A 104 2.67 9.96 6.85
N GLU A 105 2.58 9.94 5.51
CA GLU A 105 2.59 11.17 4.69
C GLU A 105 1.26 11.95 4.79
N THR A 106 0.15 11.25 5.07
CA THR A 106 -1.21 11.82 5.09
C THR A 106 -1.34 13.12 5.90
N PRO A 107 -0.83 13.24 7.14
CA PRO A 107 -0.88 14.50 7.89
C PRO A 107 -0.21 15.67 7.15
N HIS A 108 0.88 15.44 6.42
CA HIS A 108 1.58 16.51 5.68
C HIS A 108 0.82 16.98 4.44
N ILE A 109 -0.05 16.13 3.90
CA ILE A 109 -0.92 16.47 2.77
C ILE A 109 -2.11 17.31 3.24
N PHE A 110 -2.75 16.90 4.35
CA PHE A 110 -4.02 17.47 4.81
C PHE A 110 -3.88 18.56 5.88
N THR A 111 -2.72 18.70 6.51
CA THR A 111 -2.46 19.73 7.52
C THR A 111 -1.23 20.54 7.13
N ASP A 112 -1.12 21.78 7.61
CA ASP A 112 0.08 22.59 7.42
C ASP A 112 1.20 22.22 8.42
N THR A 113 1.01 21.18 9.22
CA THR A 113 1.99 20.71 10.20
C THR A 113 3.15 20.02 9.49
N LYS A 114 4.36 20.57 9.67
CA LYS A 114 5.59 20.05 9.07
C LYS A 114 6.43 19.33 10.12
N TYR A 115 6.42 18.00 10.09
CA TYR A 115 7.38 17.20 10.84
C TYR A 115 8.57 16.87 9.94
N ASN A 116 9.78 17.24 10.35
CA ASN A 116 10.99 17.07 9.54
C ASN A 116 11.24 15.63 9.08
N TRP A 117 10.84 14.62 9.88
CA TRP A 117 11.01 13.21 9.52
C TRP A 117 9.97 12.75 8.47
N VAL A 118 8.74 13.26 8.52
CA VAL A 118 7.71 13.00 7.50
C VAL A 118 8.13 13.62 6.18
N GLU A 119 8.64 14.86 6.21
CA GLU A 119 9.13 15.52 5.00
C GLU A 119 10.27 14.74 4.34
N LYS A 120 11.21 14.22 5.12
CA LYS A 120 12.27 13.33 4.61
C LYS A 120 11.70 12.06 3.99
N LEU A 121 10.72 11.42 4.65
CA LEU A 121 10.04 10.24 4.14
C LEU A 121 9.39 10.52 2.78
N THR A 122 8.60 11.60 2.70
CA THR A 122 7.95 12.05 1.47
C THR A 122 8.96 12.38 0.36
N GLN A 123 10.09 13.01 0.69
CA GLN A 123 11.16 13.27 -0.29
C GLN A 123 11.79 11.98 -0.81
N VAL A 124 11.95 10.96 0.03
CA VAL A 124 12.41 9.64 -0.39
C VAL A 124 11.38 8.98 -1.29
N GLN A 125 10.10 8.94 -0.90
CA GLN A 125 9.02 8.36 -1.72
C GLN A 125 8.96 9.03 -3.11
N LYS A 126 8.93 10.36 -3.18
CA LYS A 126 8.93 11.11 -4.45
C LYS A 126 10.10 10.78 -5.37
N LYS A 127 11.28 10.46 -4.83
CA LYS A 127 12.45 10.06 -5.64
C LYS A 127 12.37 8.63 -6.17
N LEU A 128 11.63 7.76 -5.49
CA LEU A 128 11.51 6.35 -5.84
C LEU A 128 10.29 6.07 -6.72
N GLN A 129 9.33 7.00 -6.79
CA GLN A 129 8.12 6.84 -7.58
C GLN A 129 8.38 6.93 -9.09
N THR A 130 7.92 5.90 -9.81
CA THR A 130 7.91 5.86 -11.28
C THR A 130 6.48 6.05 -11.78
N GLN A 131 6.14 7.28 -12.20
CA GLN A 131 4.81 7.62 -12.69
C GLN A 131 4.62 7.19 -14.15
N ALA A 132 3.46 6.63 -14.46
CA ALA A 132 3.03 6.23 -15.79
C ALA A 132 1.61 6.73 -16.07
N PRO A 133 1.32 7.20 -17.30
CA PRO A 133 -0.01 7.67 -17.65
C PRO A 133 -1.01 6.52 -17.69
N LEU A 134 -2.29 6.86 -17.63
CA LEU A 134 -3.36 5.92 -17.96
C LEU A 134 -3.29 5.53 -19.44
N PRO A 135 -3.64 4.28 -19.81
CA PRO A 135 -4.05 3.19 -18.92
C PRO A 135 -2.87 2.39 -18.33
N TRP A 136 -1.64 2.61 -18.82
CA TRP A 136 -0.47 1.79 -18.52
C TRP A 136 -0.15 1.69 -17.02
N GLY A 137 -0.24 2.81 -16.29
CA GLY A 137 0.02 2.82 -14.86
C GLY A 137 -1.00 2.02 -14.04
N ILE A 138 -2.23 1.83 -14.52
CA ILE A 138 -3.22 0.96 -13.86
C ILE A 138 -3.02 -0.50 -14.28
N LEU A 139 -2.69 -0.76 -15.55
CA LEU A 139 -2.49 -2.11 -16.06
C LEU A 139 -1.38 -2.85 -15.29
N THR A 140 -0.26 -2.18 -15.03
CA THR A 140 0.84 -2.74 -14.21
C THR A 140 0.39 -3.09 -12.79
N GLN A 141 -0.40 -2.21 -12.16
CA GLN A 141 -0.95 -2.45 -10.83
C GLN A 141 -1.93 -3.63 -10.81
N VAL A 142 -2.78 -3.78 -11.83
CA VAL A 142 -3.68 -4.93 -11.98
C VAL A 142 -2.89 -6.23 -12.08
N VAL A 143 -1.78 -6.25 -12.85
CA VAL A 143 -0.91 -7.43 -12.95
C VAL A 143 -0.27 -7.76 -11.59
N ILE A 144 0.26 -6.75 -10.87
CA ILE A 144 0.81 -6.95 -9.52
C ILE A 144 -0.24 -7.54 -8.59
N VAL A 145 -1.44 -6.93 -8.55
CA VAL A 145 -2.55 -7.40 -7.71
C VAL A 145 -2.91 -8.85 -8.05
N ALA A 146 -3.04 -9.19 -9.33
CA ALA A 146 -3.39 -10.54 -9.75
C ALA A 146 -2.34 -11.58 -9.29
N VAL A 147 -1.05 -11.29 -9.51
CA VAL A 147 0.04 -12.18 -9.09
C VAL A 147 0.08 -12.33 -7.58
N CYS A 148 0.03 -11.21 -6.84
CA CYS A 148 0.07 -11.23 -5.38
C CYS A 148 -1.16 -11.90 -4.76
N LEU A 149 -2.35 -11.72 -5.36
CA LEU A 149 -3.57 -12.42 -4.96
C LEU A 149 -3.41 -13.93 -5.12
N LEU A 150 -2.93 -14.40 -6.27
CA LEU A 150 -2.69 -15.84 -6.51
C LEU A 150 -1.71 -16.43 -5.49
N VAL A 151 -0.64 -15.70 -5.17
CA VAL A 151 0.30 -16.11 -4.12
C VAL A 151 -0.40 -16.17 -2.77
N ALA A 152 -1.12 -15.12 -2.37
CA ALA A 152 -1.75 -15.02 -1.05
C ALA A 152 -2.84 -16.08 -0.80
N ILE A 153 -3.48 -16.62 -1.85
CA ILE A 153 -4.52 -17.66 -1.70
C ILE A 153 -4.00 -19.09 -1.87
N SER A 154 -2.78 -19.28 -2.41
CA SER A 154 -2.12 -20.60 -2.52
C SER A 154 -1.94 -21.28 -1.17
#